data_AF-F2NP23-F1
#
_entry.id   AF-F2NP23-F1
#
_cell.length_a   1.000
_cell.length_b   1.000
_cell.length_c   1.000
_cell.angle_alpha   90.00
_cell.angle_beta   90.00
_cell.angle_gamma   90.00
#
_symmetry.space_group_name_H-M   'P 1'
#
loop_
_entity.id
_entity.type
_entity.pdbx_description
1 polymer ?
#
loop_
_entity_poly.entity_id
_entity_poly.type
_entity_poly.pdbx_seq_one_letter_code
_entity_poly.pdbx_strand_id
1 'polypeptide(L)'
;MRLVHWLSFAILVSFSLAALFHHYSQPDARVALWGLGSLPVVWVAGGAFALGFLAGGVYALAWWLRALQASRTYRKEIARLQAEIEALKARHPEDEEVPRIPDRDLPLGEDAGA
;
A
#
# COMPACT_ATOMS: atom_id res chain seq x y z
N MET A 1 3.11 0.61 -3.20
CA MET A 1 3.47 0.44 -1.77
C MET A 1 4.98 0.45 -1.52
N ARG A 2 5.82 -0.18 -2.35
CA ARG A 2 7.29 -0.21 -2.18
C ARG A 2 7.94 1.17 -2.10
N LEU A 3 7.48 2.13 -2.92
CA LEU A 3 8.00 3.50 -2.92
C LEU A 3 7.80 4.21 -1.56
N VAL A 4 6.62 4.08 -0.96
CA VAL A 4 6.32 4.69 0.35
C VAL A 4 7.24 4.11 1.43
N HIS A 5 7.46 2.80 1.43
CA HIS A 5 8.34 2.15 2.40
C HIS A 5 9.80 2.60 2.21
N TRP A 6 10.26 2.69 0.96
CA TRP A 6 11.58 3.22 0.64
C TRP A 6 11.74 4.69 1.03
N LEU A 7 10.70 5.51 0.82
CA LEU A 7 10.72 6.92 1.19
C LEU A 7 10.76 7.08 2.72
N SER A 8 9.92 6.34 3.46
CA SER A 8 9.94 6.33 4.92
C SER A 8 11.27 5.86 5.48
N PHE A 9 11.86 4.81 4.89
CA PHE A 9 13.19 4.34 5.25
C PHE A 9 14.26 5.39 4.97
N ALA A 10 14.25 6.02 3.79
CA ALA A 10 15.20 7.08 3.44
C ALA A 10 15.09 8.28 4.39
N ILE A 11 13.88 8.66 4.79
CA ILE A 11 13.65 9.73 5.78
C ILE A 11 14.24 9.36 7.14
N LEU A 12 14.00 8.13 7.62
CA LEU A 12 14.55 7.65 8.89
C LEU A 12 16.08 7.60 8.88
N VAL A 13 16.67 7.09 7.81
CA VAL A 13 18.13 7.04 7.62
C VAL A 13 18.70 8.45 7.57
N SER A 14 18.10 9.35 6.77
CA SER A 14 18.52 10.74 6.66
C SER A 14 18.47 11.46 8.01
N PHE A 15 17.38 11.29 8.77
CA PHE A 15 17.25 11.86 10.11
C PHE A 15 18.30 11.29 11.08
N SER A 16 18.54 9.98 11.03
CA SER A 16 19.54 9.32 11.88
C SER A 16 20.95 9.80 11.58
N LEU A 17 21.31 9.94 10.29
CA LEU A 17 22.60 10.48 9.88
C LEU A 17 22.74 11.94 10.29
N ALA A 18 21.70 12.76 10.15
CA ALA A 18 21.71 14.15 10.58
C ALA A 18 21.92 14.27 12.10
N ALA A 19 21.23 13.43 12.89
CA ALA A 19 21.38 13.38 14.34
C ALA A 19 22.80 12.96 14.76
N LEU A 20 23.35 11.91 14.14
CA LEU A 20 24.73 11.46 14.38
C LEU A 20 25.74 12.54 14.00
N PHE A 21 25.62 13.11 12.80
CA PHE A 21 26.49 14.18 12.33
C PHE A 21 26.48 15.37 13.30
N HIS A 22 25.30 15.76 13.78
CA HIS A 22 25.16 16.82 14.75
C HIS A 22 25.81 16.47 16.10
N HIS A 23 25.60 15.25 16.60
CA HIS A 23 26.20 14.79 17.84
C HIS A 23 27.74 14.84 17.82
N TYR A 24 28.36 14.52 16.68
CA TYR A 24 29.82 14.59 16.53
C TYR A 24 30.36 15.98 16.22
N SER A 25 29.63 16.80 15.47
CA SER A 25 30.11 18.11 15.02
C SER A 25 29.85 19.22 16.03
N GLN A 26 28.69 19.21 16.69
CA GLN A 26 28.21 20.31 17.53
C GLN A 26 27.36 19.79 18.70
N PRO A 27 27.93 19.02 19.65
CA PRO A 27 27.18 18.42 20.75
C PRO A 27 26.50 19.45 21.67
N ASP A 28 27.09 20.64 21.80
CA ASP A 28 26.60 21.71 22.66
C ASP A 28 25.71 22.72 21.93
N ALA A 29 25.31 22.46 20.69
CA ALA A 29 24.43 23.38 19.97
C ALA A 29 23.06 23.46 20.66
N ARG A 30 22.64 24.70 20.91
CA ARG A 30 21.37 25.00 21.58
C ARG A 30 20.57 25.98 20.75
N VAL A 31 19.26 25.83 20.80
CA VAL A 31 18.29 26.74 20.19
C VAL A 31 17.50 27.41 21.29
N ALA A 32 17.39 28.73 21.21
CA ALA A 32 16.51 29.49 22.07
C ALA A 32 15.06 29.33 21.56
N LEU A 33 14.21 28.75 22.39
CA LEU A 33 12.77 28.67 22.15
C LEU A 33 12.06 29.75 22.95
N TRP A 34 11.15 30.47 22.29
CA TRP A 34 10.37 31.53 22.92
C TRP A 34 9.60 30.97 24.12
N GLY A 35 9.92 31.48 25.32
CA GLY A 35 9.28 31.08 26.57
C GLY A 35 9.78 29.78 27.21
N LEU A 36 10.64 28.99 26.56
CA LEU A 36 11.22 27.74 27.10
C LEU A 36 12.73 27.79 27.36
N GLY A 37 13.37 28.92 27.01
CA GLY A 37 14.81 29.09 27.20
C GLY A 37 15.64 28.33 26.16
N SER A 38 16.89 28.03 26.50
CA SER A 38 17.86 27.40 25.61
C SER A 38 17.82 25.88 25.74
N LEU A 39 17.29 25.21 24.72
CA LEU A 39 17.19 23.75 24.64
C LEU A 39 18.20 23.18 23.65
N PRO A 40 18.75 21.98 23.89
CA PRO A 40 19.67 21.36 22.93
C PRO A 40 18.96 21.09 21.61
N VAL A 41 19.64 21.36 20.49
CA VAL A 41 19.09 21.22 19.12
C VAL A 41 18.53 19.81 18.89
N VAL A 42 19.21 18.78 19.39
CA VAL A 42 18.79 17.38 19.27
C VAL A 42 17.40 17.13 19.85
N TRP A 43 17.09 17.75 20.99
CA TRP A 43 15.80 17.58 21.65
C TRP A 43 14.68 18.27 20.85
N VAL A 44 14.95 19.46 20.35
CA VAL A 44 13.98 20.21 19.53
C VAL A 44 13.72 19.50 18.21
N ALA A 45 14.77 19.08 17.51
CA ALA A 45 14.67 18.34 16.26
C ALA A 45 14.01 16.96 16.43
N GLY A 46 14.39 16.22 17.48
CA GLY A 46 13.78 14.95 17.84
C GLY A 46 12.30 15.08 18.18
N GLY A 47 11.92 16.09 18.96
CA GLY A 47 10.53 16.39 19.29
C GLY A 47 9.71 16.74 18.05
N ALA A 48 10.24 17.60 17.18
CA ALA A 48 9.58 17.95 15.92
C ALA A 48 9.40 16.74 15.00
N PHE A 49 10.42 15.90 14.88
CA PHE A 49 10.35 14.66 14.11
C PHE A 49 9.31 13.69 14.67
N ALA A 50 9.30 13.48 15.99
CA ALA A 50 8.33 12.62 16.66
C ALA A 50 6.89 13.11 16.45
N LEU A 51 6.65 14.43 16.58
CA LEU A 51 5.34 15.03 16.30
C LEU A 51 4.91 14.83 14.85
N GLY A 52 5.81 15.09 13.89
CA GLY A 52 5.55 14.87 12.47
C GLY A 52 5.23 13.40 12.16
N PHE A 53 6.00 12.46 12.73
CA PHE A 53 5.77 11.04 12.56
C PHE A 53 4.42 10.61 13.15
N LEU A 54 4.08 11.12 14.33
CA LEU A 54 2.83 10.79 15.01
C LEU A 54 1.62 11.35 14.25
N ALA A 55 1.70 12.60 13.79
CA ALA A 55 0.68 13.20 12.92
C ALA A 55 0.51 12.42 11.61
N GLY A 56 1.61 12.07 10.95
CA GLY A 56 1.60 11.24 9.74
C GLY A 56 1.03 9.85 9.98
N GLY A 57 1.36 9.23 11.12
CA GLY A 57 0.83 7.93 11.55
C GLY A 57 -0.67 7.95 11.78
N VAL A 58 -1.19 8.98 12.46
CA VAL A 58 -2.64 9.17 12.66
C VAL A 58 -3.35 9.34 11.31
N TYR A 59 -2.80 10.13 10.40
CA TYR A 59 -3.36 10.31 9.06
C TYR A 59 -3.37 9.00 8.25
N ALA A 60 -2.25 8.27 8.26
CA ALA A 60 -2.15 6.97 7.61
C ALA A 60 -3.14 5.95 8.19
N LEU A 61 -3.32 5.95 9.52
CA LEU A 61 -4.29 5.10 10.20
C LEU A 61 -5.73 5.45 9.80
N ALA A 62 -6.08 6.74 9.76
CA ALA A 62 -7.40 7.18 9.32
C ALA A 62 -7.69 6.75 7.87
N TRP A 63 -6.70 6.89 6.98
CA TRP A 63 -6.81 6.45 5.59
C TRP A 63 -6.99 4.92 5.49
N TRP A 64 -6.20 4.16 6.26
CA TRP A 64 -6.29 2.70 6.32
C TRP A 64 -7.67 2.22 6.79
N LEU A 65 -8.23 2.86 7.82
CA LEU A 65 -9.57 2.54 8.32
C LEU A 65 -10.66 2.78 7.26
N ARG A 66 -10.55 3.86 6.47
CA ARG A 66 -11.46 4.12 5.35
C ARG A 66 -11.31 3.07 4.24
N ALA A 67 -10.08 2.66 3.93
CA ALA A 67 -9.82 1.62 2.94
C ALA A 67 -10.38 0.24 3.36
N LEU A 68 -10.32 -0.09 4.66
CA LEU A 68 -10.93 -1.29 5.23
C LEU A 68 -12.45 -1.27 5.11
N GLN A 69 -13.09 -0.14 5.39
CA GLN A 69 -14.53 0.02 5.23
C GLN A 69 -14.97 -0.15 3.77
N ALA A 70 -14.27 0.50 2.84
CA ALA A 70 -14.54 0.36 1.40
C ALA A 70 -14.37 -1.09 0.93
N SER A 71 -13.31 -1.77 1.40
CA SER A 71 -13.04 -3.18 1.07
C SER A 71 -14.15 -4.14 1.54
N ARG A 72 -14.84 -3.84 2.65
CA ARG A 72 -15.98 -4.64 3.11
C ARG A 72 -17.19 -4.50 2.21
N THR A 73 -17.44 -3.29 1.70
CA THR A 73 -18.51 -3.03 0.73
C THR A 73 -18.22 -3.77 -0.58
N TYR A 74 -17.02 -3.63 -1.13
CA TYR A 74 -16.63 -4.35 -2.35
C TYR A 74 -16.71 -5.86 -2.23
N ARG A 75 -16.36 -6.44 -1.08
CA ARG A 75 -16.51 -7.89 -0.84
C ARG A 75 -17.97 -8.34 -0.85
N LYS A 76 -18.88 -7.53 -0.31
CA LYS A 76 -20.32 -7.83 -0.34
C LYS A 76 -20.88 -7.72 -1.75
N GLU A 77 -20.45 -6.71 -2.52
CA GLU A 77 -20.80 -6.58 -3.93
C GLU A 77 -20.33 -7.79 -4.76
N ILE A 78 -19.07 -8.21 -4.57
CA ILE A 78 -18.51 -9.38 -5.27
C ILE A 78 -19.27 -10.66 -4.91
N ALA A 79 -19.57 -10.88 -3.63
CA ALA A 79 -20.34 -12.04 -3.20
C ALA A 79 -21.76 -12.04 -3.79
N ARG A 80 -22.39 -10.87 -3.88
CA ARG A 80 -23.72 -10.72 -4.51
C ARG A 80 -23.65 -11.02 -6.01
N LEU A 81 -22.68 -10.46 -6.72
CA LEU A 81 -22.49 -10.70 -8.16
C LEU A 81 -22.13 -12.17 -8.44
N GLN A 82 -21.33 -12.80 -7.59
CA GLN A 82 -21.05 -14.24 -7.70
C GLN A 82 -22.32 -15.08 -7.48
N ALA A 83 -23.14 -14.76 -6.48
CA ALA A 83 -24.41 -15.45 -6.26
C ALA A 83 -25.39 -15.25 -7.43
N GLU A 84 -25.37 -14.08 -8.07
CA GLU A 84 -26.20 -13.77 -9.25
C GLU A 84 -25.73 -14.55 -10.49
N ILE A 85 -24.40 -14.64 -10.71
CA ILE A 85 -23.80 -15.48 -11.75
C ILE A 85 -24.11 -16.96 -11.51
N GLU A 86 -24.01 -17.43 -10.26
CA GLU A 86 -24.26 -18.82 -9.92
C GLU A 86 -25.75 -19.18 -10.06
N ALA A 87 -26.65 -18.24 -9.74
CA ALA A 87 -28.08 -18.38 -10.01
C ALA A 87 -28.42 -18.35 -11.51
N LEU A 88 -27.73 -17.55 -12.30
CA LEU A 88 -27.85 -17.53 -13.77
C LEU A 88 -27.34 -18.84 -14.37
N LYS A 89 -26.20 -19.34 -13.90
CA LYS A 89 -25.61 -20.62 -14.30
C LYS A 89 -26.52 -21.80 -13.93
N ALA A 90 -27.14 -21.78 -12.77
CA ALA A 90 -28.12 -22.78 -12.36
C ALA A 90 -29.44 -22.72 -13.16
N ARG A 91 -29.80 -21.54 -13.71
CA ARG A 91 -30.97 -21.36 -14.60
C ARG A 91 -30.68 -21.71 -16.06
N HIS A 92 -29.41 -21.66 -16.48
CA HIS A 92 -28.93 -22.05 -17.80
C HIS A 92 -27.89 -23.19 -17.69
N PRO A 93 -28.30 -24.40 -17.26
CA PRO A 93 -27.40 -25.54 -17.15
C PRO A 93 -26.87 -26.03 -18.52
N GLU A 94 -27.46 -25.57 -19.62
CA GLU A 94 -27.07 -25.94 -20.99
C GLU A 94 -25.82 -25.20 -21.51
N ASP A 95 -25.38 -24.13 -20.84
CA ASP A 95 -24.17 -23.37 -21.20
C ASP A 95 -22.89 -23.89 -20.50
N GLU A 96 -23.01 -24.88 -19.61
CA GLU A 96 -21.86 -25.48 -18.91
C GLU A 96 -21.14 -26.55 -19.74
N GLU A 97 -21.79 -27.06 -20.79
CA GLU A 97 -21.11 -27.71 -21.90
C GLU A 97 -20.64 -26.61 -22.84
N VAL A 98 -19.33 -26.35 -22.87
CA VAL A 98 -18.68 -25.56 -23.93
C VAL A 98 -19.34 -25.96 -25.26
N PRO A 99 -20.13 -25.09 -25.93
CA PRO A 99 -20.69 -25.43 -27.21
C PRO A 99 -19.49 -25.55 -28.15
N ARG A 100 -19.08 -26.78 -28.42
CA ARG A 100 -18.08 -27.09 -29.44
C ARG A 100 -18.65 -26.55 -30.74
N ILE A 101 -18.17 -25.38 -31.17
CA ILE A 101 -18.56 -24.75 -32.42
C ILE A 101 -18.35 -25.80 -33.52
N PRO A 102 -19.41 -26.30 -34.19
CA PRO A 102 -19.30 -27.43 -35.12
C PRO A 102 -18.53 -27.13 -36.42
N ASP A 103 -18.09 -25.89 -36.66
CA ASP A 103 -17.49 -25.46 -37.93
C ASP A 103 -15.97 -25.23 -37.89
N ARG A 104 -15.26 -25.66 -36.84
CA ARG A 104 -13.80 -25.69 -36.92
C ARG A 104 -13.35 -27.03 -37.50
N ASP A 105 -13.31 -27.09 -38.83
CA ASP A 105 -12.49 -28.05 -39.56
C ASP A 105 -11.04 -27.90 -39.07
N LEU A 106 -10.63 -28.78 -38.16
CA LEU A 106 -9.23 -29.04 -37.92
C LEU A 106 -8.79 -29.97 -39.06
N PRO A 107 -7.94 -29.51 -40.00
CA PRO A 107 -7.37 -30.43 -40.95
C PRO A 107 -6.44 -31.36 -40.18
N LEU A 108 -6.88 -32.61 -40.03
CA LEU A 108 -5.98 -33.74 -39.88
C LEU A 108 -5.35 -33.98 -41.26
N GLY A 109 -4.09 -33.59 -41.38
CA GLY A 109 -3.12 -34.06 -42.36
C GLY A 109 -1.74 -33.82 -41.72
N GLU A 110 -0.85 -34.80 -41.51
CA GLU A 110 -0.25 -35.59 -42.61
C GLU A 110 -0.12 -34.66 -43.82
N ASP A 111 0.98 -33.92 -44.01
CA ASP A 111 2.34 -34.40 -44.22
C ASP A 111 3.37 -33.27 -44.01
N ALA A 112 4.59 -33.57 -43.52
CA ALA A 112 5.87 -33.16 -44.13
C ALA A 112 7.08 -33.21 -43.17
N GLY A 113 7.93 -34.23 -43.36
CA GLY A 113 9.39 -34.01 -43.42
C GLY A 113 10.25 -34.48 -42.24
N ALA A 114 10.56 -35.77 -42.20
CA ALA A 114 11.83 -36.30 -41.66
C ALA A 114 12.44 -37.25 -42.69
#